data_AF-A0AAE7R991-F1
#
_entry.id   AF-A0AAE7R991-F1
#
_cell.length_a   1.000
_cell.length_b   1.000
_cell.length_c   1.000
_cell.angle_alpha   90.00
_cell.angle_beta   90.00
_cell.angle_gamma   90.00
#
_symmetry.space_group_name_H-M   'P 1'
#
loop_
_entity.id
_entity.type
_entity.pdbx_description
1 polymer ?
#
loop_
_entity_poly.entity_id
_entity_poly.type
_entity_poly.pdbx_seq_one_letter_code
_entity_poly.pdbx_strand_id
1 'polypeptide(L)'
;MIDWDIIQRDWDWAGHMLEAVIMALVVTVPARIILNWRDSGLVGLAFAIGHFHGREKRDYEVSVHMRPPHLDGYYMWNWSWDQATDFWPAALLCLGLLIWWAKKR
;
A
#
# COMPACT_ATOMS: atom_id res chain seq x y z
N MET A 1 13.95 15.64 -22.51
CA MET A 1 14.16 14.35 -21.83
C MET A 1 13.42 14.42 -20.51
N ILE A 2 12.73 13.36 -20.09
CA ILE A 2 12.04 13.34 -18.79
C ILE A 2 13.11 13.36 -17.69
N ASP A 3 12.95 14.25 -16.71
CA ASP A 3 13.80 14.31 -15.53
C ASP A 3 13.28 13.31 -14.49
N TRP A 4 13.93 12.15 -14.46
CA TRP A 4 13.55 11.05 -13.57
C TRP A 4 13.84 11.36 -12.10
N ASP A 5 14.83 12.20 -11.81
CA ASP A 5 15.19 12.56 -10.43
C ASP A 5 14.10 13.43 -9.80
N ILE A 6 13.51 14.37 -10.57
CA ILE A 6 12.36 15.16 -10.13
C ILE A 6 11.14 14.25 -9.90
N ILE A 7 10.87 13.31 -10.80
CA ILE A 7 9.72 12.39 -10.64
C ILE A 7 9.91 11.52 -9.40
N GLN A 8 11.10 10.96 -9.21
CA GLN A 8 11.37 10.09 -8.07
C GLN A 8 11.41 10.86 -6.74
N ARG A 9 11.84 12.12 -6.73
CA ARG A 9 11.85 12.92 -5.50
C ARG A 9 10.48 13.47 -5.13
N ASP A 10 9.73 13.95 -6.13
CA ASP A 10 8.54 14.78 -5.89
C ASP A 10 7.21 14.06 -6.22
N TRP A 11 7.25 12.92 -6.95
CA TRP A 11 6.08 12.21 -7.46
C TRP A 11 6.05 10.68 -7.21
N ASP A 12 7.02 10.12 -6.49
CA ASP A 12 7.07 8.67 -6.21
C ASP A 12 5.79 8.19 -5.51
N TRP A 13 5.27 8.99 -4.58
CA TRP A 13 4.01 8.75 -3.88
C TRP A 13 2.82 8.56 -4.82
N ALA A 14 2.78 9.29 -5.94
CA ALA A 14 1.73 9.15 -6.95
C ALA A 14 1.92 7.88 -7.78
N GLY A 15 3.17 7.49 -8.05
CA GLY A 15 3.52 6.20 -8.62
C GLY A 15 3.03 5.04 -7.76
N HIS A 16 3.21 5.14 -6.44
CA HIS A 16 2.74 4.14 -5.49
C HIS A 16 1.21 4.08 -5.35
N MET A 17 0.51 5.21 -5.45
CA MET A 17 -0.95 5.20 -5.57
C MET A 17 -1.42 4.42 -6.81
N LEU A 18 -0.75 4.61 -7.96
CA LEU A 18 -1.06 3.85 -9.18
C LEU A 18 -0.73 2.36 -9.02
N GLU A 19 0.43 2.04 -8.46
CA GLU A 19 0.84 0.67 -8.16
C GLU A 19 -0.19 -0.04 -7.25
N ALA A 20 -0.69 0.64 -6.22
CA ALA A 20 -1.70 0.11 -5.32
C ALA A 20 -3.01 -0.23 -6.03
N VAL A 21 -3.48 0.64 -6.93
CA VAL A 21 -4.68 0.36 -7.74
C VAL A 21 -4.46 -0.83 -8.68
N ILE A 22 -3.31 -0.88 -9.37
CA ILE A 22 -2.97 -1.98 -10.27
C ILE A 22 -2.90 -3.29 -9.48
N MET A 23 -2.24 -3.30 -8.33
CA MET A 23 -2.13 -4.47 -7.47
C MET A 23 -3.50 -4.95 -6.98
N ALA A 24 -4.37 -4.03 -6.56
CA ALA A 24 -5.73 -4.37 -6.18
C ALA A 24 -6.50 -5.03 -7.33
N LEU A 25 -6.35 -4.54 -8.56
CA LEU A 25 -6.96 -5.15 -9.75
C LEU A 25 -6.37 -6.54 -10.03
N VAL A 26 -5.04 -6.68 -9.96
CA VAL A 26 -4.33 -7.95 -10.14
C VAL A 26 -4.81 -9.01 -9.14
N VAL A 27 -5.09 -8.63 -7.88
CA VAL A 27 -5.60 -9.56 -6.85
C VAL A 27 -7.11 -9.81 -6.99
N THR A 28 -7.86 -8.82 -7.47
CA THR A 28 -9.32 -8.94 -7.70
C THR A 28 -9.63 -10.03 -8.73
N VAL A 29 -8.87 -10.11 -9.83
CA VAL A 29 -9.10 -11.08 -10.91
C VAL A 29 -9.05 -12.55 -10.44
N PRO A 30 -8.00 -13.03 -9.75
CA PRO A 30 -7.97 -14.40 -9.23
C PRO A 30 -8.96 -14.61 -8.08
N ALA A 31 -9.20 -13.61 -7.22
CA ALA A 31 -10.21 -13.71 -6.16
C ALA A 31 -11.62 -14.01 -6.72
N ARG A 32 -11.90 -13.57 -7.95
CA ARG A 32 -13.18 -13.80 -8.64
C ARG A 32 -13.49 -15.28 -8.91
N ILE A 33 -12.48 -16.16 -8.89
CA ILE A 33 -12.68 -17.61 -9.02
C ILE A 33 -13.56 -18.13 -7.87
N ILE A 34 -13.49 -17.51 -6.70
CA ILE A 34 -14.15 -17.95 -5.47
C ILE A 34 -15.26 -16.98 -5.05
N LEU A 35 -15.04 -15.68 -5.23
CA LEU A 35 -15.91 -14.61 -4.72
C LEU A 35 -16.68 -13.94 -5.86
N ASN A 36 -17.77 -13.23 -5.55
CA ASN A 36 -18.43 -12.34 -6.51
C ASN A 36 -17.55 -11.10 -6.80
N TRP A 37 -17.89 -10.31 -7.81
CA TRP A 37 -17.12 -9.11 -8.19
C TRP A 37 -16.99 -8.08 -7.07
N ARG A 38 -18.05 -7.92 -6.28
CA ARG A 38 -18.06 -6.95 -5.17
C ARG A 38 -17.03 -7.34 -4.12
N ASP A 39 -17.09 -8.57 -3.64
CA ASP A 39 -16.21 -9.07 -2.58
C ASP A 39 -14.77 -9.26 -3.07
N SER A 40 -14.59 -9.65 -4.34
CA SER A 40 -13.26 -9.73 -4.96
C SER A 40 -12.56 -8.37 -4.98
N GLY A 41 -13.29 -7.30 -5.31
CA GLY A 41 -12.78 -5.93 -5.28
C GLY A 41 -12.38 -5.49 -3.88
N LEU A 42 -13.20 -5.83 -2.86
CA LEU A 42 -12.88 -5.56 -1.46
C LEU A 42 -11.60 -6.28 -1.02
N VAL A 43 -11.44 -7.56 -1.40
CA VAL A 43 -10.22 -8.34 -1.12
C VAL A 43 -9.00 -7.71 -1.79
N GLY A 44 -9.10 -7.32 -3.07
CA GLY A 44 -8.00 -6.67 -3.78
C GLY A 44 -7.55 -5.37 -3.11
N LEU A 45 -8.49 -4.50 -2.74
CA LEU A 45 -8.19 -3.23 -2.07
C LEU A 45 -7.61 -3.44 -0.67
N ALA A 46 -8.14 -4.38 0.12
CA ALA A 46 -7.61 -4.72 1.43
C ALA A 46 -6.19 -5.31 1.34
N PHE A 47 -5.95 -6.15 0.34
CA PHE A 47 -4.63 -6.70 0.06
C PHE A 47 -3.61 -5.60 -0.26
N ALA A 48 -3.97 -4.65 -1.12
CA ALA A 48 -3.08 -3.53 -1.47
C ALA A 48 -2.67 -2.72 -0.23
N ILE A 49 -3.62 -2.40 0.66
CA ILE A 49 -3.32 -1.72 1.94
C ILE A 49 -2.32 -2.53 2.77
N GLY A 50 -2.56 -3.84 2.92
CA GLY A 50 -1.67 -4.73 3.67
C GLY A 50 -0.28 -4.86 3.04
N HIS A 51 -0.18 -4.89 1.71
CA HIS A 51 1.09 -4.93 0.99
C HIS A 51 1.94 -3.70 1.28
N PHE A 52 1.38 -2.51 1.10
CA PHE A 52 2.09 -1.25 1.35
C PHE A 52 2.46 -1.11 2.83
N HIS A 53 1.61 -1.57 3.75
CA HIS A 53 1.94 -1.61 5.18
C HIS A 53 3.13 -2.53 5.47
N GLY A 54 3.17 -3.70 4.83
CA GLY A 54 4.30 -4.64 4.95
C GLY A 54 5.59 -4.11 4.32
N ARG A 55 5.49 -3.38 3.22
CA ARG A 55 6.62 -2.68 2.60
C ARG A 55 7.20 -1.63 3.54
N GLU A 56 6.36 -0.79 4.11
CA GLU A 56 6.79 0.23 5.08
C GLU A 56 7.52 -0.37 6.27
N LYS A 57 6.96 -1.46 6.82
CA LYS A 57 7.59 -2.22 7.89
C LYS A 57 8.97 -2.74 7.49
N ARG A 58 9.07 -3.34 6.31
CA ARG A 58 10.34 -3.86 5.78
C ARG A 58 11.36 -2.73 5.61
N ASP A 59 10.94 -1.60 5.06
CA ASP A 59 11.84 -0.46 4.80
C ASP A 59 12.37 0.11 6.13
N TYR A 60 11.53 0.16 7.17
CA TYR A 60 11.96 0.47 8.53
C TYR A 60 12.94 -0.58 9.09
N GLU A 61 12.64 -1.88 8.98
CA GLU A 61 13.54 -2.95 9.45
C GLU A 61 14.94 -2.84 8.82
N VAL A 62 14.99 -2.51 7.53
CA VAL A 62 16.25 -2.31 6.79
C VAL A 62 16.97 -1.06 7.26
N SER A 63 16.27 0.08 7.42
CA SER A 63 16.91 1.36 7.78
C SER A 63 17.59 1.30 9.14
N VAL A 64 17.01 0.56 10.11
CA VAL A 64 17.57 0.38 11.45
C VAL A 64 18.43 -0.87 11.61
N HIS A 65 18.70 -1.61 10.51
CA HIS A 65 19.47 -2.85 10.51
C HIS A 65 18.97 -3.85 11.57
N MET A 66 17.65 -4.02 11.63
CA MET A 66 17.00 -4.81 12.67
C MET A 66 17.49 -6.26 12.65
N ARG A 67 17.80 -6.80 13.84
CA ARG A 67 18.16 -8.21 13.98
C ARG A 67 16.91 -9.07 14.15
N PRO A 68 16.87 -10.31 13.64
CA PRO A 68 15.80 -11.24 13.95
C PRO A 68 15.68 -11.49 15.46
N PRO A 69 14.46 -11.67 16.00
CA PRO A 69 13.18 -11.55 15.31
C PRO A 69 12.75 -10.08 15.13
N HIS A 70 12.20 -9.72 13.95
CA HIS A 70 11.82 -8.35 13.61
C HIS A 70 10.49 -7.90 14.25
N LEU A 71 10.32 -8.17 15.55
CA LEU A 71 9.13 -7.81 16.33
C LEU A 71 9.06 -6.30 16.52
N ASP A 72 10.21 -5.65 16.70
CA ASP A 72 10.26 -4.20 16.88
C ASP A 72 9.84 -3.43 15.63
N GLY A 73 9.84 -4.09 14.46
CA GLY A 73 9.35 -3.51 13.20
C GLY A 73 7.86 -3.13 13.25
N TYR A 74 7.08 -3.75 14.13
CA TYR A 74 5.67 -3.37 14.33
C TYR A 74 5.50 -2.05 15.11
N TYR A 75 6.57 -1.57 15.76
CA TYR A 75 6.62 -0.25 16.39
C TYR A 75 7.13 0.84 15.45
N MET A 76 7.17 0.60 14.13
CA MET A 76 7.53 1.62 13.13
C MET A 76 6.76 2.94 13.32
N TRP A 77 5.52 2.88 13.80
CA TRP A 77 4.68 4.06 14.11
C TRP A 77 5.17 4.94 15.26
N ASN A 78 6.11 4.46 16.09
CA ASN A 78 6.76 5.26 17.12
C ASN A 78 7.89 6.13 16.53
N TRP A 79 8.31 5.83 15.31
CA TRP A 79 9.13 6.72 14.51
C TRP A 79 8.26 7.91 14.07
N SER A 80 8.86 9.08 13.93
CA SER A 80 8.13 10.32 13.70
C SER A 80 7.27 10.25 12.42
N TRP A 81 6.26 11.12 12.34
CA TRP A 81 5.45 11.32 11.13
C TRP A 81 6.27 11.77 9.90
N ASP A 82 7.60 11.92 10.04
CA ASP A 82 8.55 12.12 8.95
C ASP A 82 8.78 10.86 8.11
N GLN A 83 8.22 9.71 8.50
CA GLN A 83 7.82 8.63 7.58
C GLN A 83 6.66 9.07 6.67
N ALA A 84 6.82 10.21 5.98
CA ALA A 84 6.04 10.59 4.81
C ALA A 84 6.46 9.72 3.61
N THR A 85 6.52 8.43 3.85
CA THR A 85 6.74 7.37 2.88
C THR A 85 5.45 7.17 2.09
N ASP A 86 5.62 6.66 0.89
CA ASP A 86 4.58 6.50 -0.11
C ASP A 86 3.41 5.60 0.33
N PHE A 87 3.53 4.98 1.52
CA PHE A 87 2.50 4.20 2.19
C PHE A 87 1.19 4.97 2.36
N TRP A 88 1.19 6.12 3.05
CA TRP A 88 -0.05 6.78 3.47
C TRP A 88 -0.92 7.24 2.29
N PRO A 89 -0.37 7.86 1.23
CA PRO A 89 -1.15 8.19 0.03
C PRO A 89 -1.81 6.97 -0.61
N ALA A 90 -1.07 5.86 -0.77
CA ALA A 90 -1.61 4.62 -1.32
C ALA A 90 -2.67 4.00 -0.39
N ALA A 91 -2.41 3.93 0.92
CA ALA A 91 -3.32 3.35 1.90
C ALA A 91 -4.64 4.13 2.01
N LEU A 92 -4.58 5.46 2.06
CA LEU A 92 -5.75 6.32 2.12
C LEU A 92 -6.58 6.27 0.83
N LEU A 93 -5.92 6.21 -0.34
CA LEU A 93 -6.60 5.98 -1.62
C LEU A 93 -7.36 4.65 -1.60
N CYS A 94 -6.67 3.55 -1.29
CA CYS A 94 -7.29 2.22 -1.26
C CYS A 94 -8.40 2.13 -0.22
N LEU A 95 -8.24 2.74 0.96
CA LEU A 95 -9.26 2.79 1.99
C LEU A 95 -10.49 3.59 1.52
N GLY A 96 -10.27 4.74 0.88
CA GLY A 96 -11.35 5.54 0.29
C GLY A 96 -12.12 4.77 -0.77
N LEU A 97 -11.42 4.11 -1.69
CA LEU A 97 -12.01 3.24 -2.70
C LEU A 97 -12.77 2.06 -2.08
N LEU A 98 -12.22 1.45 -1.02
CA LEU A 98 -12.83 0.32 -0.32
C LEU A 98 -14.14 0.74 0.33
N ILE A 99 -14.15 1.85 1.06
CA ILE A 99 -15.36 2.40 1.70
C ILE A 99 -16.40 2.76 0.63
N TRP A 100 -15.97 3.43 -0.44
CA TRP A 100 -16.86 3.77 -1.56
C TRP A 100 -17.48 2.52 -2.19
N TRP A 101 -16.68 1.51 -2.46
CA TRP A 101 -17.10 0.24 -3.07
C TRP A 101 -18.03 -0.54 -2.14
N ALA A 102 -17.71 -0.62 -0.85
CA ALA A 102 -18.53 -1.29 0.15
C ALA A 102 -19.91 -0.63 0.32
N LYS A 103 -19.99 0.70 0.13
CA LYS A 103 -21.25 1.46 0.20
C LYS A 103 -22.07 1.39 -1.09
N LYS A 104 -21.44 1.15 -2.23
CA LYS A 104 -22.13 0.96 -3.51
C LYS A 104 -22.96 -0.33 -3.40
N ARG A 105 -24.30 -0.19 -3.40
CA ARG A 105 -25.23 -1.32 -3.32
C ARG A 105 -25.12 -2.17 -4.57
#